data_AF-A0AAF0DGL2-F1
#
_entry.id   AF-A0AAF0DGL2-F1
#
_cell.length_a   1.000
_cell.length_b   1.000
_cell.length_c   1.000
_cell.angle_alpha   90.00
_cell.angle_beta   90.00
_cell.angle_gamma   90.00
#
_symmetry.space_group_name_H-M   'P 1'
#
loop_
_entity.id
_entity.type
_entity.pdbx_description
1 polymer ?
#
loop_
_entity_poly.entity_id
_entity_poly.type
_entity_poly.pdbx_seq_one_letter_code
_entity_poly.pdbx_strand_id
1 'polypeptide(L)'
;MPLTNRRGLDDFWWRVLKTTSILVERLRAWKHMCGYLENYVSTTQKVQKAQAKEFEKILKTVSQPLKEGHHFVQGKGGVTGLFDTLRLNTQGIADVHLETEKNLKSTVLPILEKLHSEIKHKSKELKNGASRAEKQVARARTATQKHIELLGQYTAAFDSAAKPKHEASNDPYIISRGVTHRLNRQVTEENNNLRELLAIQTSFQQFEAHILESVQTALNRFFQCMGAQSDRQRAMYADMVSSGQQIPADFEWMNFYERNDASLINPNTPQRSMSNISFPNQDHRATKPMVEGTLQRKSRTLMKGYNEGYYVVTPAGFLHGFKDNDDFHHDPQPDISLYLPDCTIGNFDDLKFSIKGKDVSSGKVGNAFHMSSELHFKAHSKNQIDEWAAALTSFVGPSSAGVSGGSQPSSPTVQRTSSIAQSPTSAESPVMQPLPENKPVDAKTDPVAASAAPTAPTAPATSTEPTAVSGPAGNQEAGVVAVAGTEKAA
;
A
#
# COMPACT_ATOMS: atom_id res chain seq x y z
N MET A 1 -29.80 79.26 33.56
CA MET A 1 -29.78 78.14 34.55
C MET A 1 -30.56 78.58 35.77
N PRO A 2 -31.21 77.69 36.55
CA PRO A 2 -31.28 76.24 36.37
C PRO A 2 -32.70 75.72 36.07
N LEU A 3 -32.81 74.68 35.23
CA LEU A 3 -33.87 73.68 35.43
C LEU A 3 -33.29 72.67 36.44
N THR A 4 -34.04 72.40 37.51
CA THR A 4 -33.61 71.51 38.60
C THR A 4 -33.57 70.05 38.16
N ASN A 5 -32.69 69.26 38.79
CA ASN A 5 -32.46 67.82 38.54
C ASN A 5 -31.90 67.44 37.15
N ARG A 6 -30.81 68.09 36.73
CA ARG A 6 -30.05 67.69 35.52
C ARG A 6 -29.48 66.27 35.55
N ARG A 7 -28.88 65.82 36.66
CA ARG A 7 -28.12 64.55 36.71
C ARG A 7 -28.93 63.32 36.27
N GLY A 8 -30.22 63.25 36.58
CA GLY A 8 -31.08 62.15 36.16
C GLY A 8 -31.52 62.22 34.69
N LEU A 9 -31.90 63.43 34.22
CA LEU A 9 -32.33 63.62 32.83
C LEU A 9 -31.17 63.49 31.85
N ASP A 10 -29.99 64.03 32.18
CA ASP A 10 -28.82 63.99 31.30
C ASP A 10 -28.32 62.53 31.13
N ASP A 11 -28.33 61.70 32.18
CA ASP A 11 -28.02 60.26 32.07
C ASP A 11 -29.09 59.48 31.29
N PHE A 12 -30.37 59.79 31.46
CA PHE A 12 -31.44 59.19 30.66
C PHE A 12 -31.26 59.49 29.15
N TRP A 13 -30.98 60.74 28.78
CA TRP A 13 -30.77 61.12 27.38
C TRP A 13 -29.45 60.60 26.81
N TRP A 14 -28.41 60.50 27.64
CA TRP A 14 -27.17 59.82 27.30
C TRP A 14 -27.39 58.33 26.99
N ARG A 15 -28.15 57.61 27.83
CA ARG A 15 -28.53 56.21 27.57
C ARG A 15 -29.30 56.06 26.26
N VAL A 16 -30.30 56.91 26.01
CA VAL A 16 -31.09 56.92 24.77
C VAL A 16 -30.20 57.01 23.52
N LEU A 17 -29.23 57.92 23.52
CA LEU A 17 -28.27 58.06 22.41
C LEU A 17 -27.34 56.84 22.31
N LYS A 18 -26.80 56.37 23.44
CA LYS A 18 -25.86 55.24 23.51
C LYS A 18 -26.48 53.92 23.05
N THR A 19 -27.77 53.69 23.32
CA THR A 19 -28.51 52.50 22.89
C THR A 19 -28.44 52.27 21.38
N THR A 20 -28.52 53.33 20.56
CA THR A 20 -28.41 53.18 19.10
C THR A 20 -27.01 52.72 18.68
N SER A 21 -25.95 53.30 19.25
CA SER A 21 -24.57 52.93 18.88
C SER A 21 -24.26 51.48 19.20
N ILE A 22 -24.58 51.04 20.42
CA ILE A 22 -24.27 49.68 20.86
C ILE A 22 -25.07 48.62 20.08
N LEU A 23 -26.31 48.92 19.66
CA LEU A 23 -27.09 48.02 18.79
C LEU A 23 -26.53 47.95 17.35
N VAL A 24 -25.99 49.06 16.82
CA VAL A 24 -25.28 49.06 15.52
C VAL A 24 -23.96 48.26 15.61
N GLU A 25 -23.23 48.41 16.71
CA GLU A 25 -22.01 47.63 16.98
C GLU A 25 -22.31 46.13 17.17
N ARG A 26 -23.41 45.80 17.85
CA ARG A 26 -23.91 44.42 18.02
C ARG A 26 -24.25 43.76 16.69
N LEU A 27 -24.98 44.43 15.79
CA LEU A 27 -25.22 43.91 14.43
C LEU A 27 -23.93 43.80 13.61
N ARG A 28 -22.95 44.69 13.81
CA ARG A 28 -21.64 44.56 13.16
C ARG A 28 -20.92 43.28 13.61
N ALA A 29 -20.94 42.97 14.91
CA ALA A 29 -20.37 41.73 15.44
C ALA A 29 -21.06 40.47 14.86
N TRP A 30 -22.40 40.44 14.82
CA TRP A 30 -23.15 39.35 14.19
C TRP A 30 -22.85 39.19 12.71
N LYS A 31 -22.70 40.30 11.98
CA LYS A 31 -22.31 40.28 10.57
C LYS A 31 -20.92 39.65 10.37
N HIS A 32 -19.95 39.99 11.22
CA HIS A 32 -18.61 39.38 11.17
C HIS A 32 -18.64 37.88 11.50
N MET A 33 -19.40 37.48 12.53
CA MET A 33 -19.62 36.06 12.86
C MET A 33 -20.18 35.29 11.65
N CYS A 34 -21.23 35.81 11.01
CA CYS A 34 -21.84 35.17 9.84
C CYS A 34 -20.86 35.06 8.67
N GLY A 35 -20.11 36.14 8.36
CA GLY A 35 -19.07 36.11 7.32
C GLY A 35 -17.88 35.18 7.60
N TYR A 36 -17.57 34.91 8.87
CA TYR A 36 -16.57 33.89 9.23
C TYR A 36 -17.09 32.47 8.97
N LEU A 37 -18.37 32.19 9.24
CA LEU A 37 -19.01 30.92 8.90
C LEU A 37 -19.13 30.72 7.37
N GLU A 38 -19.51 31.76 6.61
CA GLU A 38 -19.52 31.74 5.14
C GLU A 38 -18.13 31.36 4.60
N ASN A 39 -17.07 32.01 5.10
CA ASN A 39 -15.71 31.75 4.67
C ASN A 39 -15.23 30.34 5.06
N TYR A 40 -15.58 29.85 6.25
CA TYR A 40 -15.27 28.48 6.68
C TYR A 40 -15.93 27.45 5.76
N VAL A 41 -17.25 27.55 5.54
CA VAL A 41 -17.99 26.63 4.66
C VAL A 41 -17.51 26.72 3.20
N SER A 42 -17.25 27.93 2.68
CA SER A 42 -16.70 28.13 1.34
C SER A 42 -15.28 27.56 1.20
N THR A 43 -14.46 27.63 2.24
CA THR A 43 -13.11 27.04 2.23
C THR A 43 -13.19 25.52 2.27
N THR A 44 -14.05 24.94 3.11
CA THR A 44 -14.32 23.49 3.12
C THR A 44 -14.86 23.00 1.76
N GLN A 45 -15.78 23.73 1.14
CA GLN A 45 -16.30 23.43 -0.20
C GLN A 45 -15.19 23.43 -1.28
N LYS A 46 -14.22 24.35 -1.21
CA LYS A 46 -13.03 24.34 -2.08
C LYS A 46 -12.12 23.14 -1.80
N VAL A 47 -11.95 22.74 -0.54
CA VAL A 47 -11.19 21.53 -0.17
C VAL A 47 -11.86 20.26 -0.70
N GLN A 48 -13.19 20.13 -0.61
CA GLN A 48 -13.92 19.02 -1.25
C GLN A 48 -13.68 18.97 -2.76
N LYS A 49 -13.70 20.13 -3.45
CA LYS A 49 -13.36 20.24 -4.87
C LYS A 49 -11.93 19.81 -5.21
N ALA A 50 -10.99 20.08 -4.30
CA ALA A 50 -9.60 19.67 -4.46
C ALA A 50 -9.44 18.16 -4.23
N GLN A 51 -10.04 17.61 -3.17
CA GLN A 51 -10.02 16.18 -2.87
C GLN A 51 -10.55 15.34 -4.03
N ALA A 52 -11.68 15.72 -4.65
CA ALA A 52 -12.18 15.07 -5.87
C ALA A 52 -11.11 14.95 -6.97
N LYS A 53 -10.37 16.05 -7.26
CA LYS A 53 -9.29 16.08 -8.25
C LYS A 53 -8.05 15.28 -7.86
N GLU A 54 -7.75 15.15 -6.57
CA GLU A 54 -6.66 14.28 -6.11
C GLU A 54 -7.07 12.80 -6.23
N PHE A 55 -8.32 12.44 -5.94
CA PHE A 55 -8.84 11.10 -6.21
C PHE A 55 -8.94 10.80 -7.72
N GLU A 56 -9.21 11.77 -8.60
CA GLU A 56 -9.04 11.61 -10.06
C GLU A 56 -7.58 11.31 -10.47
N LYS A 57 -6.57 11.68 -9.67
CA LYS A 57 -5.16 11.30 -9.92
C LYS A 57 -4.87 9.89 -9.38
N ILE A 58 -5.39 9.55 -8.21
CA ILE A 58 -5.28 8.19 -7.65
C ILE A 58 -5.96 7.19 -8.59
N LEU A 59 -7.14 7.50 -9.11
CA LEU A 59 -7.85 6.68 -10.10
C LEU A 59 -6.98 6.36 -11.32
N LYS A 60 -6.12 7.28 -11.76
CA LYS A 60 -5.26 7.07 -12.93
C LYS A 60 -4.24 5.96 -12.72
N THR A 61 -3.78 5.70 -11.50
CA THR A 61 -2.84 4.59 -11.21
C THR A 61 -3.47 3.20 -11.37
N VAL A 62 -4.80 3.12 -11.23
CA VAL A 62 -5.62 1.90 -11.41
C VAL A 62 -6.56 1.99 -12.63
N SER A 63 -6.35 2.97 -13.52
CA SER A 63 -7.26 3.22 -14.66
C SER A 63 -7.01 2.34 -15.88
N GLN A 64 -5.80 1.82 -16.02
CA GLN A 64 -5.42 0.89 -17.08
C GLN A 64 -5.67 -0.55 -16.60
N PRO A 65 -6.09 -1.47 -17.49
CA PRO A 65 -6.08 -2.90 -17.19
C PRO A 65 -4.68 -3.37 -16.75
N LEU A 66 -4.64 -4.43 -15.94
CA LEU A 66 -3.38 -5.03 -15.48
C LEU A 66 -2.47 -5.38 -16.68
N LYS A 67 -1.22 -4.92 -16.62
CA LYS A 67 -0.16 -5.43 -17.50
C LYS A 67 -0.03 -6.94 -17.30
N GLU A 68 0.16 -7.66 -18.39
CA GLU A 68 0.17 -9.13 -18.40
C GLU A 68 -1.10 -9.76 -17.78
N GLY A 69 -2.21 -9.01 -17.74
CA GLY A 69 -3.43 -9.37 -17.03
C GLY A 69 -4.04 -10.73 -17.39
N HIS A 70 -3.74 -11.25 -18.58
CA HIS A 70 -4.13 -12.60 -19.05
C HIS A 70 -3.69 -13.76 -18.14
N HIS A 71 -2.64 -13.60 -17.32
CA HIS A 71 -2.24 -14.62 -16.34
C HIS A 71 -3.29 -14.76 -15.22
N PHE A 72 -3.94 -13.67 -14.82
CA PHE A 72 -4.97 -13.68 -13.78
C PHE A 72 -6.34 -14.14 -14.31
N VAL A 73 -7.23 -14.53 -13.41
CA VAL A 73 -8.64 -14.80 -13.73
C VAL A 73 -9.30 -13.53 -14.29
N GLN A 74 -10.01 -13.67 -15.40
CA GLN A 74 -10.76 -12.57 -16.02
C GLN A 74 -12.17 -12.51 -15.43
N GLY A 75 -12.46 -11.46 -14.66
CA GLY A 75 -13.77 -11.24 -14.03
C GLY A 75 -13.69 -11.08 -12.51
N LYS A 76 -14.83 -11.28 -11.85
CA LYS A 76 -14.99 -11.10 -10.40
C LYS A 76 -14.42 -12.29 -9.61
N GLY A 77 -13.91 -12.03 -8.41
CA GLY A 77 -13.35 -13.04 -7.49
C GLY A 77 -11.85 -13.30 -7.63
N GLY A 78 -11.21 -12.81 -8.70
CA GLY A 78 -9.75 -12.82 -8.87
C GLY A 78 -9.11 -11.43 -8.75
N VAL A 79 -7.80 -11.37 -8.97
CA VAL A 79 -6.97 -10.16 -8.90
C VAL A 79 -7.44 -9.10 -9.90
N THR A 80 -7.87 -9.49 -11.11
CA THR A 80 -8.48 -8.57 -12.07
C THR A 80 -9.73 -7.90 -11.48
N GLY A 81 -10.59 -8.68 -10.84
CA GLY A 81 -11.80 -8.20 -10.16
C GLY A 81 -11.49 -7.25 -9.00
N LEU A 82 -10.44 -7.52 -8.21
CA LEU A 82 -9.97 -6.62 -7.16
C LEU A 82 -9.51 -5.27 -7.73
N PHE A 83 -8.77 -5.26 -8.85
CA PHE A 83 -8.37 -4.01 -9.50
C PHE A 83 -9.56 -3.24 -10.09
N ASP A 84 -10.59 -3.93 -10.60
CA ASP A 84 -11.86 -3.30 -10.96
C ASP A 84 -12.60 -2.72 -9.74
N THR A 85 -12.65 -3.42 -8.61
CA THR A 85 -13.23 -2.91 -7.36
C THR A 85 -12.48 -1.67 -6.85
N LEU A 86 -11.14 -1.68 -6.88
CA LEU A 86 -10.30 -0.52 -6.53
C LEU A 86 -10.56 0.68 -7.44
N ARG A 87 -10.67 0.45 -8.75
CA ARG A 87 -10.97 1.46 -9.78
C ARG A 87 -12.35 2.07 -9.59
N LEU A 88 -13.38 1.25 -9.44
CA LEU A 88 -14.77 1.70 -9.25
C LEU A 88 -14.96 2.47 -7.93
N ASN A 89 -14.44 1.96 -6.81
CA ASN A 89 -14.55 2.64 -5.52
C ASN A 89 -13.73 3.94 -5.47
N THR A 90 -12.57 4.02 -6.15
CA THR A 90 -11.78 5.26 -6.21
C THR A 90 -12.49 6.34 -7.04
N GLN A 91 -13.15 5.97 -8.15
CA GLN A 91 -14.04 6.87 -8.90
C GLN A 91 -15.20 7.33 -8.00
N GLY A 92 -15.87 6.42 -7.30
CA GLY A 92 -16.95 6.74 -6.36
C GLY A 92 -16.53 7.70 -5.23
N ILE A 93 -15.30 7.58 -4.70
CA ILE A 93 -14.76 8.52 -3.71
C ILE A 93 -14.58 9.92 -4.33
N ALA A 94 -14.05 10.03 -5.56
CA ALA A 94 -13.94 11.31 -6.26
C ALA A 94 -15.32 11.95 -6.48
N ASP A 95 -16.30 11.16 -6.92
CA ASP A 95 -17.67 11.62 -7.17
C ASP A 95 -18.38 12.06 -5.87
N VAL A 96 -18.20 11.34 -4.77
CA VAL A 96 -18.76 11.71 -3.45
C VAL A 96 -18.16 13.02 -2.93
N HIS A 97 -16.87 13.28 -3.12
CA HIS A 97 -16.27 14.59 -2.81
C HIS A 97 -16.85 15.71 -3.71
N LEU A 98 -17.10 15.43 -5.00
CA LEU A 98 -17.69 16.38 -5.94
C LEU A 98 -19.22 16.59 -5.71
N GLU A 99 -19.94 15.61 -5.20
CA GLU A 99 -21.31 15.75 -4.70
C GLU A 99 -21.34 16.64 -3.45
N THR A 100 -20.43 16.39 -2.50
CA THR A 100 -20.30 17.18 -1.26
C THR A 100 -19.96 18.64 -1.55
N GLU A 101 -19.08 18.90 -2.53
CA GLU A 101 -18.80 20.26 -3.05
C GLU A 101 -20.05 21.01 -3.50
N LYS A 102 -20.92 20.33 -4.27
CA LYS A 102 -22.18 20.87 -4.76
C LYS A 102 -23.17 21.08 -3.61
N ASN A 103 -23.33 20.10 -2.72
CA ASN A 103 -24.28 20.13 -1.61
C ASN A 103 -23.96 21.24 -0.60
N LEU A 104 -22.69 21.43 -0.24
CA LEU A 104 -22.27 22.56 0.61
C LEU A 104 -22.61 23.91 -0.05
N LYS A 105 -22.42 24.02 -1.37
CA LYS A 105 -22.71 25.23 -2.14
C LYS A 105 -24.21 25.49 -2.34
N SER A 106 -25.03 24.46 -2.50
CA SER A 106 -26.47 24.59 -2.80
C SER A 106 -27.38 24.58 -1.58
N THR A 107 -26.95 23.98 -0.45
CA THR A 107 -27.80 23.80 0.74
C THR A 107 -27.30 24.53 1.99
N VAL A 108 -25.99 24.73 2.16
CA VAL A 108 -25.43 25.36 3.38
C VAL A 108 -25.15 26.85 3.17
N LEU A 109 -24.37 27.22 2.13
CA LEU A 109 -24.02 28.62 1.88
C LEU A 109 -25.25 29.54 1.72
N PRO A 110 -26.33 29.18 0.99
CA PRO A 110 -27.47 30.08 0.81
C PRO A 110 -28.21 30.45 2.10
N ILE A 111 -28.14 29.62 3.15
CA ILE A 111 -28.70 29.92 4.48
C ILE A 111 -27.90 31.08 5.11
N LEU A 112 -26.57 31.00 5.05
CA LEU A 112 -25.68 32.01 5.60
C LEU A 112 -25.71 33.32 4.78
N GLU A 113 -25.68 33.24 3.45
CA GLU A 113 -25.76 34.40 2.55
C GLU A 113 -27.09 35.17 2.74
N LYS A 114 -28.20 34.45 2.93
CA LYS A 114 -29.51 35.03 3.27
C LYS A 114 -29.45 35.74 4.64
N LEU A 115 -28.92 35.08 5.65
CA LEU A 115 -28.79 35.63 7.01
C LEU A 115 -27.90 36.89 7.05
N HIS A 116 -26.78 36.89 6.31
CA HIS A 116 -25.89 38.03 6.16
C HIS A 116 -26.62 39.22 5.50
N SER A 117 -27.46 38.95 4.49
CA SER A 117 -28.31 39.97 3.87
C SER A 117 -29.37 40.51 4.84
N GLU A 118 -30.00 39.65 5.65
CA GLU A 118 -30.96 40.04 6.69
C GLU A 118 -30.32 40.94 7.76
N ILE A 119 -29.14 40.57 8.28
CA ILE A 119 -28.37 41.38 9.24
C ILE A 119 -27.99 42.73 8.63
N LYS A 120 -27.58 42.75 7.36
CA LYS A 120 -27.26 43.98 6.59
C LYS A 120 -28.49 44.88 6.43
N HIS A 121 -29.67 44.30 6.19
CA HIS A 121 -30.93 45.06 6.10
C HIS A 121 -31.36 45.61 7.46
N LYS A 122 -31.34 44.80 8.54
CA LYS A 122 -31.69 45.26 9.89
C LYS A 122 -30.75 46.36 10.40
N SER A 123 -29.47 46.33 10.01
CA SER A 123 -28.50 47.39 10.29
C SER A 123 -28.82 48.72 9.59
N LYS A 124 -29.29 48.65 8.33
CA LYS A 124 -29.75 49.83 7.57
C LYS A 124 -31.06 50.39 8.14
N GLU A 125 -31.99 49.51 8.52
CA GLU A 125 -33.26 49.86 9.17
C GLU A 125 -33.03 50.65 10.46
N LEU A 126 -32.25 50.09 11.41
CA LEU A 126 -31.92 50.74 12.68
C LEU A 126 -31.29 52.13 12.47
N LYS A 127 -30.27 52.22 11.61
CA LYS A 127 -29.56 53.49 11.37
C LYS A 127 -30.48 54.57 10.78
N ASN A 128 -31.40 54.18 9.91
CA ASN A 128 -32.36 55.09 9.29
C ASN A 128 -33.46 55.55 10.27
N GLY A 129 -34.02 54.61 11.06
CA GLY A 129 -35.03 54.91 12.09
C GLY A 129 -34.49 55.85 13.16
N ALA A 130 -33.39 55.47 13.81
CA ALA A 130 -32.80 56.28 14.88
C ALA A 130 -32.42 57.70 14.41
N SER A 131 -31.83 57.86 13.22
CA SER A 131 -31.51 59.20 12.69
C SER A 131 -32.75 60.02 12.32
N ARG A 132 -33.91 59.40 12.05
CA ARG A 132 -35.19 60.10 11.88
C ARG A 132 -35.75 60.55 13.23
N ALA A 133 -35.74 59.68 14.24
CA ALA A 133 -36.23 59.98 15.58
C ALA A 133 -35.40 61.10 16.25
N GLU A 134 -34.07 60.98 16.21
CA GLU A 134 -33.11 61.99 16.69
C GLU A 134 -33.40 63.39 16.10
N LYS A 135 -33.60 63.48 14.77
CA LYS A 135 -33.88 64.75 14.09
C LYS A 135 -35.22 65.38 14.49
N GLN A 136 -36.22 64.57 14.85
CA GLN A 136 -37.51 65.08 15.33
C GLN A 136 -37.37 65.65 16.75
N VAL A 137 -36.72 64.92 17.66
CA VAL A 137 -36.41 65.39 19.03
C VAL A 137 -35.55 66.66 19.00
N ALA A 138 -34.49 66.69 18.18
CA ALA A 138 -33.61 67.85 18.04
C ALA A 138 -34.36 69.10 17.55
N ARG A 139 -35.23 68.97 16.53
CA ARG A 139 -36.07 70.07 16.05
C ARG A 139 -37.01 70.61 17.14
N ALA A 140 -37.66 69.72 17.89
CA ALA A 140 -38.54 70.13 18.98
C ALA A 140 -37.77 70.87 20.09
N ARG A 141 -36.62 70.35 20.52
CA ARG A 141 -35.70 71.01 21.48
C ARG A 141 -35.29 72.41 21.03
N THR A 142 -34.84 72.56 19.79
CA THR A 142 -34.44 73.87 19.24
C THR A 142 -35.62 74.86 19.21
N ALA A 143 -36.83 74.39 18.90
CA ALA A 143 -38.02 75.23 18.89
C ALA A 143 -38.46 75.66 20.30
N THR A 144 -38.34 74.79 21.31
CA THR A 144 -38.58 75.14 22.72
C THR A 144 -37.53 76.13 23.22
N GLN A 145 -36.24 75.85 23.01
CA GLN A 145 -35.12 76.65 23.51
C GLN A 145 -35.17 78.09 23.01
N LYS A 146 -35.37 78.31 21.70
CA LYS A 146 -35.54 79.66 21.11
C LYS A 146 -36.69 80.45 21.72
N HIS A 147 -37.74 79.78 22.20
CA HIS A 147 -38.91 80.43 22.79
C HIS A 147 -38.72 80.70 24.30
N ILE A 148 -37.93 79.90 25.00
CA ILE A 148 -37.45 80.19 26.35
C ILE A 148 -36.51 81.41 26.33
N GLU A 149 -35.64 81.51 25.33
CA GLU A 149 -34.77 82.68 25.10
C GLU A 149 -35.59 83.94 24.81
N LEU A 150 -36.61 83.84 23.94
CA LEU A 150 -37.55 84.92 23.65
C LEU A 150 -38.31 85.37 24.91
N LEU A 151 -38.77 84.43 25.74
CA LEU A 151 -39.42 84.76 27.02
C LEU A 151 -38.47 85.55 27.93
N GLY A 152 -37.24 85.06 28.11
CA GLY A 152 -36.23 85.71 28.95
C GLY A 152 -35.88 87.13 28.51
N GLN A 153 -35.85 87.37 27.19
CA GLN A 153 -35.66 88.71 26.62
C GLN A 153 -36.80 89.67 27.01
N TYR A 154 -38.05 89.24 26.82
CA TYR A 154 -39.20 90.12 27.09
C TYR A 154 -39.53 90.28 28.58
N THR A 155 -39.25 89.28 29.45
CA THR A 155 -39.31 89.48 30.90
C THR A 155 -38.26 90.48 31.38
N ALA A 156 -37.00 90.37 30.90
CA ALA A 156 -35.95 91.31 31.28
C ALA A 156 -36.20 92.74 30.76
N ALA A 157 -36.87 92.88 29.61
CA ALA A 157 -37.30 94.18 29.09
C ALA A 157 -38.46 94.80 29.91
N PHE A 158 -39.38 93.99 30.41
CA PHE A 158 -40.51 94.44 31.24
C PHE A 158 -40.06 95.04 32.58
N ASP A 159 -39.06 94.42 33.23
CA ASP A 159 -38.48 94.91 34.48
C ASP A 159 -37.55 96.15 34.29
N SER A 160 -37.34 96.59 33.06
CA SER A 160 -36.45 97.73 32.76
C SER A 160 -37.12 99.08 33.09
N ALA A 161 -36.33 100.01 33.63
CA ALA A 161 -36.81 101.35 34.03
C ALA A 161 -37.40 102.19 32.87
N ALA A 162 -37.12 101.82 31.62
CA ALA A 162 -37.63 102.50 30.42
C ALA A 162 -39.09 102.16 30.06
N LYS A 163 -39.67 101.10 30.65
CA LYS A 163 -41.05 100.62 30.40
C LYS A 163 -41.49 100.72 28.92
N PRO A 164 -40.78 100.05 27.99
CA PRO A 164 -41.10 100.13 26.56
C PRO A 164 -42.52 99.64 26.26
N LYS A 165 -43.18 100.25 25.27
CA LYS A 165 -44.51 99.83 24.82
C LYS A 165 -44.42 98.51 24.05
N HIS A 166 -44.65 97.40 24.74
CA HIS A 166 -44.71 96.07 24.12
C HIS A 166 -45.90 95.94 23.16
N GLU A 167 -45.70 95.19 22.07
CA GLU A 167 -46.79 94.68 21.24
C GLU A 167 -47.49 93.51 21.95
N ALA A 168 -48.78 93.29 21.70
CA ALA A 168 -49.54 92.18 22.31
C ALA A 168 -49.03 90.77 21.92
N SER A 169 -48.32 90.67 20.79
CA SER A 169 -47.56 89.49 20.34
C SER A 169 -46.36 89.16 21.23
N ASN A 170 -45.79 90.18 21.87
CA ASN A 170 -44.55 90.14 22.64
C ASN A 170 -44.79 90.22 24.16
N ASP A 171 -46.05 90.05 24.58
CA ASP A 171 -46.44 89.96 25.98
C ASP A 171 -45.81 88.73 26.66
N PRO A 172 -45.12 88.89 27.82
CA PRO A 172 -44.46 87.78 28.49
C PRO A 172 -45.38 86.62 28.93
N TYR A 173 -46.65 86.88 29.26
CA TYR A 173 -47.61 85.84 29.62
C TYR A 173 -48.04 85.04 28.38
N ILE A 174 -48.25 85.69 27.23
CA ILE A 174 -48.50 85.02 25.95
C ILE A 174 -47.30 84.17 25.52
N ILE A 175 -46.07 84.70 25.60
CA ILE A 175 -44.86 83.94 25.27
C ILE A 175 -44.68 82.76 26.25
N SER A 176 -44.95 82.95 27.55
CA SER A 176 -44.87 81.89 28.56
C SER A 176 -45.81 80.71 28.24
N ARG A 177 -47.07 80.99 27.85
CA ARG A 177 -47.99 79.96 27.34
C ARG A 177 -47.48 79.27 26.08
N GLY A 178 -46.82 80.03 25.19
CA GLY A 178 -46.11 79.49 24.03
C GLY A 178 -44.99 78.53 24.42
N VAL A 179 -44.20 78.85 25.46
CA VAL A 179 -43.15 77.97 26.01
C VAL A 179 -43.76 76.68 26.55
N THR A 180 -44.85 76.74 27.33
CA THR A 180 -45.54 75.55 27.85
C THR A 180 -46.03 74.63 26.71
N HIS A 181 -46.60 75.21 25.65
CA HIS A 181 -47.03 74.46 24.47
C HIS A 181 -45.86 73.75 23.77
N ARG A 182 -44.73 74.44 23.55
CA ARG A 182 -43.55 73.85 22.88
C ARG A 182 -42.86 72.79 23.73
N LEU A 183 -42.77 73.01 25.05
CA LEU A 183 -42.24 72.03 25.99
C LEU A 183 -43.07 70.74 26.01
N ASN A 184 -44.40 70.84 25.99
CA ASN A 184 -45.30 69.68 25.85
C ASN A 184 -45.05 68.94 24.52
N ARG A 185 -44.92 69.66 23.40
CA ARG A 185 -44.59 69.01 22.11
C ARG A 185 -43.22 68.34 22.14
N GLN A 186 -42.21 68.94 22.76
CA GLN A 186 -40.90 68.31 22.94
C GLN A 186 -41.00 67.02 23.75
N VAL A 187 -41.64 67.06 24.93
CA VAL A 187 -41.86 65.86 25.77
C VAL A 187 -42.65 64.78 25.02
N THR A 188 -43.55 65.17 24.12
CA THR A 188 -44.26 64.23 23.24
C THR A 188 -43.30 63.52 22.27
N GLU A 189 -42.46 64.24 21.52
CA GLU A 189 -41.49 63.61 20.60
C GLU A 189 -40.42 62.79 21.33
N GLU A 190 -40.00 63.27 22.50
CA GLU A 190 -39.06 62.59 23.39
C GLU A 190 -39.60 61.24 23.87
N ASN A 191 -40.87 61.20 24.30
CA ASN A 191 -41.55 59.95 24.66
C ASN A 191 -41.86 59.06 23.44
N ASN A 192 -42.06 59.63 22.25
CA ASN A 192 -42.20 58.86 21.01
C ASN A 192 -40.90 58.12 20.67
N ASN A 193 -39.76 58.83 20.67
CA ASN A 193 -38.44 58.25 20.46
C ASN A 193 -38.09 57.18 21.51
N LEU A 194 -38.46 57.36 22.78
CA LEU A 194 -38.31 56.32 23.81
C LEU A 194 -39.10 55.05 23.46
N ARG A 195 -40.38 55.19 23.09
CA ARG A 195 -41.23 54.04 22.72
C ARG A 195 -40.75 53.33 21.45
N GLU A 196 -40.24 54.08 20.46
CA GLU A 196 -39.62 53.53 19.26
C GLU A 196 -38.35 52.72 19.59
N LEU A 197 -37.46 53.23 20.46
CA LEU A 197 -36.26 52.53 20.88
C LEU A 197 -36.54 51.27 21.71
N LEU A 198 -37.55 51.29 22.59
CA LEU A 198 -37.98 50.09 23.32
C LEU A 198 -38.52 49.02 22.37
N ALA A 199 -39.35 49.39 21.39
CA ALA A 199 -39.85 48.46 20.38
C ALA A 199 -38.71 47.89 19.50
N ILE A 200 -37.71 48.71 19.17
CA ILE A 200 -36.48 48.28 18.51
C ILE A 200 -35.73 47.24 19.36
N GLN A 201 -35.58 47.46 20.67
CA GLN A 201 -34.90 46.50 21.57
C GLN A 201 -35.64 45.15 21.64
N THR A 202 -36.97 45.14 21.72
CA THR A 202 -37.76 43.90 21.67
C THR A 202 -37.64 43.19 20.30
N SER A 203 -37.68 43.95 19.19
CA SER A 203 -37.44 43.39 17.85
C SER A 203 -36.03 42.82 17.70
N PHE A 204 -35.04 43.42 18.35
CA PHE A 204 -33.66 42.93 18.39
C PHE A 204 -33.53 41.58 19.11
N GLN A 205 -34.20 41.42 20.26
CA GLN A 205 -34.19 40.15 21.01
C GLN A 205 -34.70 38.98 20.13
N GLN A 206 -35.79 39.19 19.40
CA GLN A 206 -36.34 38.22 18.45
C GLN A 206 -35.39 37.96 17.28
N PHE A 207 -34.74 39.01 16.76
CA PHE A 207 -33.79 38.88 15.65
C PHE A 207 -32.49 38.14 16.04
N GLU A 208 -31.98 38.30 17.27
CA GLU A 208 -30.82 37.52 17.73
C GLU A 208 -31.14 36.03 17.92
N ALA A 209 -32.38 35.68 18.31
CA ALA A 209 -32.83 34.29 18.34
C ALA A 209 -32.86 33.68 16.91
N HIS A 210 -33.43 34.39 15.94
CA HIS A 210 -33.45 33.99 14.52
C HIS A 210 -32.04 33.85 13.91
N ILE A 211 -31.09 34.71 14.29
CA ILE A 211 -29.67 34.57 13.90
C ILE A 211 -29.12 33.23 14.40
N LEU A 212 -29.36 32.87 15.66
CA LEU A 212 -28.86 31.62 16.25
C LEU A 212 -29.52 30.39 15.64
N GLU A 213 -30.85 30.40 15.43
CA GLU A 213 -31.59 29.31 14.78
C GLU A 213 -31.12 29.08 13.33
N SER A 214 -30.89 30.16 12.58
CA SER A 214 -30.35 30.10 11.21
C SER A 214 -28.94 29.52 11.16
N VAL A 215 -28.07 29.88 12.12
CA VAL A 215 -26.72 29.31 12.26
C VAL A 215 -26.77 27.84 12.66
N GLN A 216 -27.61 27.46 13.63
CA GLN A 216 -27.80 26.06 14.03
C GLN A 216 -28.29 25.20 12.86
N THR A 217 -29.23 25.72 12.06
CA THR A 217 -29.72 25.06 10.85
C THR A 217 -28.62 24.87 9.82
N ALA A 218 -27.82 25.91 9.54
CA ALA A 218 -26.68 25.81 8.61
C ALA A 218 -25.62 24.80 9.08
N LEU A 219 -25.27 24.80 10.38
CA LEU A 219 -24.31 23.86 10.96
C LEU A 219 -24.82 22.40 10.95
N ASN A 220 -26.11 22.18 11.16
CA ASN A 220 -26.72 20.85 11.05
C ASN A 220 -26.70 20.34 9.60
N ARG A 221 -27.01 21.19 8.61
CA ARG A 221 -26.87 20.85 7.18
C ARG A 221 -25.41 20.57 6.78
N PHE A 222 -24.46 21.34 7.31
CA PHE A 222 -23.02 21.10 7.12
C PHE A 222 -22.61 19.73 7.69
N PHE A 223 -23.01 19.42 8.92
CA PHE A 223 -22.76 18.11 9.55
C PHE A 223 -23.36 16.96 8.72
N GLN A 224 -24.60 17.08 8.24
CA GLN A 224 -25.25 16.07 7.40
C GLN A 224 -24.48 15.84 6.08
N CYS A 225 -24.00 16.90 5.41
CA CYS A 225 -23.19 16.78 4.20
C CYS A 225 -21.86 16.06 4.45
N MET A 226 -21.13 16.45 5.51
CA MET A 226 -19.82 15.88 5.82
C MET A 226 -19.90 14.46 6.41
N GLY A 227 -20.97 14.14 7.15
CA GLY A 227 -21.24 12.79 7.65
C GLY A 227 -21.48 11.81 6.50
N ALA A 228 -22.43 12.13 5.60
CA ALA A 228 -22.74 11.29 4.45
C ALA A 228 -21.53 11.07 3.51
N GLN A 229 -20.65 12.08 3.37
CA GLN A 229 -19.38 11.97 2.66
C GLN A 229 -18.47 10.91 3.30
N SER A 230 -18.24 11.01 4.62
CA SER A 230 -17.41 10.09 5.41
C SER A 230 -17.97 8.67 5.43
N ASP A 231 -19.28 8.50 5.58
CA ASP A 231 -19.95 7.20 5.61
C ASP A 231 -19.80 6.44 4.30
N ARG A 232 -20.06 7.11 3.16
CA ARG A 232 -19.87 6.51 1.83
C ARG A 232 -18.40 6.20 1.55
N GLN A 233 -17.49 7.11 1.89
CA GLN A 233 -16.04 6.89 1.70
C GLN A 233 -15.53 5.68 2.51
N ARG A 234 -15.99 5.52 3.76
CA ARG A 234 -15.68 4.36 4.62
C ARG A 234 -16.22 3.06 4.03
N ALA A 235 -17.44 3.05 3.52
CA ALA A 235 -18.04 1.89 2.88
C ALA A 235 -17.25 1.46 1.63
N MET A 236 -16.84 2.42 0.80
CA MET A 236 -16.03 2.15 -0.40
C MET A 236 -14.64 1.57 -0.08
N TYR A 237 -13.98 2.03 1.01
CA TYR A 237 -12.75 1.40 1.48
C TYR A 237 -12.97 -0.01 2.06
N ALA A 238 -14.10 -0.26 2.74
CA ALA A 238 -14.45 -1.59 3.24
C ALA A 238 -14.71 -2.59 2.09
N ASP A 239 -15.35 -2.14 1.00
CA ASP A 239 -15.58 -2.95 -0.20
C ASP A 239 -14.26 -3.33 -0.92
N MET A 240 -13.33 -2.37 -1.06
CA MET A 240 -11.97 -2.64 -1.56
C MET A 240 -11.27 -3.75 -0.75
N VAL A 241 -11.35 -3.70 0.58
CA VAL A 241 -10.73 -4.71 1.47
C VAL A 241 -11.46 -6.05 1.34
N SER A 242 -12.79 -6.05 1.33
CA SER A 242 -13.58 -7.28 1.22
C SER A 242 -13.34 -7.99 -0.12
N SER A 243 -13.24 -7.25 -1.22
CA SER A 243 -12.93 -7.79 -2.56
C SER A 243 -11.52 -8.41 -2.65
N GLY A 244 -10.60 -8.08 -1.73
CA GLY A 244 -9.31 -8.75 -1.61
C GLY A 244 -9.36 -9.97 -0.69
N GLN A 245 -10.07 -9.86 0.43
CA GLN A 245 -10.27 -10.95 1.40
C GLN A 245 -11.13 -12.10 0.87
N GLN A 246 -11.98 -11.85 -0.14
CA GLN A 246 -12.81 -12.87 -0.80
C GLN A 246 -12.05 -13.73 -1.83
N ILE A 247 -10.77 -13.44 -2.13
CA ILE A 247 -9.96 -14.24 -3.07
C ILE A 247 -9.37 -15.45 -2.31
N PRO A 248 -9.70 -16.70 -2.65
CA PRO A 248 -9.04 -17.88 -2.06
C PRO A 248 -7.56 -17.95 -2.45
N ALA A 249 -6.71 -18.41 -1.53
CA ALA A 249 -5.25 -18.39 -1.69
C ALA A 249 -4.72 -19.23 -2.87
N ASP A 250 -5.49 -20.23 -3.30
CA ASP A 250 -5.22 -21.15 -4.40
C ASP A 250 -5.93 -20.77 -5.71
N PHE A 251 -6.89 -19.85 -5.68
CA PHE A 251 -7.82 -19.57 -6.78
C PHE A 251 -7.11 -19.18 -8.09
N GLU A 252 -6.21 -18.20 -8.04
CA GLU A 252 -5.44 -17.77 -9.22
C GLU A 252 -4.53 -18.89 -9.74
N TRP A 253 -3.91 -19.68 -8.85
CA TRP A 253 -3.04 -20.78 -9.26
C TRP A 253 -3.82 -21.93 -9.90
N MET A 254 -4.95 -22.35 -9.33
CA MET A 254 -5.81 -23.39 -9.91
C MET A 254 -6.31 -22.99 -11.30
N ASN A 255 -6.87 -21.77 -11.43
CA ASN A 255 -7.34 -21.27 -12.71
C ASN A 255 -6.19 -21.05 -13.71
N PHE A 256 -5.00 -20.64 -13.27
CA PHE A 256 -3.82 -20.56 -14.14
C PHE A 256 -3.37 -21.95 -14.61
N TYR A 257 -3.32 -22.92 -13.71
CA TYR A 257 -2.93 -24.29 -14.04
C TYR A 257 -3.90 -24.93 -15.04
N GLU A 258 -5.22 -24.83 -14.79
CA GLU A 258 -6.26 -25.35 -15.68
C GLU A 258 -6.20 -24.73 -17.09
N ARG A 259 -5.93 -23.42 -17.19
CA ARG A 259 -5.77 -22.73 -18.50
C ARG A 259 -4.46 -23.06 -19.24
N ASN A 260 -3.49 -23.70 -18.60
CA ASN A 260 -2.16 -23.96 -19.14
C ASN A 260 -1.72 -25.43 -18.97
N ASP A 261 -2.66 -26.35 -18.75
CA ASP A 261 -2.40 -27.75 -18.38
C ASP A 261 -1.49 -28.50 -19.38
N ALA A 262 -1.69 -28.24 -20.68
CA ALA A 262 -0.89 -28.79 -21.78
C ALA A 262 0.52 -28.18 -21.91
N SER A 263 0.81 -27.09 -21.20
CA SER A 263 2.12 -26.41 -21.19
C SER A 263 2.90 -26.58 -19.88
N LEU A 264 2.19 -26.87 -18.77
CA LEU A 264 2.79 -27.10 -17.47
C LEU A 264 3.17 -28.58 -17.27
N ILE A 265 4.16 -28.83 -16.43
CA ILE A 265 4.55 -30.20 -16.06
C ILE A 265 3.50 -30.75 -15.12
N ASN A 266 2.81 -31.81 -15.53
CA ASN A 266 1.88 -32.55 -14.67
C ASN A 266 2.66 -33.10 -13.45
N PRO A 267 2.25 -32.80 -12.19
CA PRO A 267 2.95 -33.27 -11.00
C PRO A 267 3.09 -34.80 -10.87
N ASN A 268 2.27 -35.55 -11.61
CA ASN A 268 2.28 -37.01 -11.66
C ASN A 268 3.23 -37.57 -12.75
N THR A 269 3.95 -36.71 -13.49
CA THR A 269 4.97 -37.15 -14.45
C THR A 269 6.09 -37.89 -13.70
N PRO A 270 6.34 -39.18 -13.99
CA PRO A 270 7.36 -39.93 -13.27
C PRO A 270 8.76 -39.38 -13.58
N GLN A 271 9.64 -39.40 -12.57
CA GLN A 271 11.05 -39.07 -12.77
C GLN A 271 11.69 -40.03 -13.79
N ARG A 272 12.61 -39.51 -14.61
CA ARG A 272 13.35 -40.34 -15.57
C ARG A 272 14.33 -41.24 -14.82
N SER A 273 14.21 -42.55 -15.03
CA SER A 273 15.16 -43.55 -14.53
C SER A 273 16.06 -44.04 -15.66
N MET A 274 17.33 -44.33 -15.34
CA MET A 274 18.26 -44.98 -16.27
C MET A 274 17.76 -46.36 -16.73
N SER A 275 16.99 -47.07 -15.90
CA SER A 275 16.31 -48.33 -16.27
C SER A 275 15.34 -48.19 -17.44
N ASN A 276 14.88 -46.97 -17.72
CA ASN A 276 13.87 -46.65 -18.72
C ASN A 276 14.48 -45.91 -19.92
N ILE A 277 15.81 -45.83 -20.00
CA ILE A 277 16.57 -45.25 -21.10
C ILE A 277 17.23 -46.39 -21.86
N SER A 278 17.06 -46.43 -23.18
CA SER A 278 17.81 -47.33 -24.06
C SER A 278 18.58 -46.52 -25.09
N PHE A 279 19.73 -47.07 -25.53
CA PHE A 279 20.60 -46.43 -26.50
C PHE A 279 21.16 -47.44 -27.52
N PRO A 280 21.48 -47.00 -28.76
CA PRO A 280 22.02 -47.89 -29.77
C PRO A 280 23.30 -48.60 -29.31
N ASN A 281 23.37 -49.90 -29.58
CA ASN A 281 24.48 -50.79 -29.24
C ASN A 281 24.70 -51.09 -27.74
N GLN A 282 23.84 -50.66 -26.82
CA GLN A 282 23.95 -51.00 -25.38
C GLN A 282 24.17 -52.51 -25.14
N ASP A 283 23.43 -53.34 -25.90
CA ASP A 283 23.39 -54.81 -25.78
C ASP A 283 24.38 -55.53 -26.70
N HIS A 284 25.20 -54.79 -27.45
CA HIS A 284 26.10 -55.36 -28.45
C HIS A 284 27.15 -56.26 -27.80
N ARG A 285 27.49 -57.40 -28.43
CA ARG A 285 28.38 -58.40 -27.81
C ARG A 285 29.76 -57.87 -27.38
N ALA A 286 30.23 -56.74 -27.93
CA ALA A 286 31.51 -56.14 -27.58
C ALA A 286 31.46 -55.11 -26.44
N THR A 287 30.27 -54.66 -26.01
CA THR A 287 30.10 -53.86 -24.77
C THR A 287 29.93 -54.73 -23.53
N LYS A 288 29.74 -56.05 -23.72
CA LYS A 288 29.59 -57.02 -22.63
C LYS A 288 30.94 -57.65 -22.29
N PRO A 289 31.29 -57.77 -20.99
CA PRO A 289 32.56 -58.34 -20.53
C PRO A 289 32.63 -59.85 -20.80
N MET A 290 33.84 -60.40 -20.89
CA MET A 290 34.08 -61.85 -20.88
C MET A 290 34.29 -62.38 -19.46
N VAL A 291 34.95 -61.58 -18.61
CA VAL A 291 34.93 -61.70 -17.16
C VAL A 291 35.13 -60.31 -16.58
N GLU A 292 34.51 -60.03 -15.44
CA GLU A 292 34.69 -58.79 -14.69
C GLU A 292 34.69 -59.08 -13.19
N GLY A 293 35.05 -58.07 -12.38
CA GLY A 293 34.95 -58.15 -10.93
C GLY A 293 36.19 -57.63 -10.20
N THR A 294 36.06 -57.59 -8.88
CA THR A 294 37.09 -57.02 -8.00
C THR A 294 38.24 -58.01 -7.78
N LEU A 295 39.47 -57.55 -8.04
CA LEU A 295 40.71 -58.30 -7.81
C LEU A 295 41.68 -57.50 -6.93
N GLN A 296 42.52 -58.23 -6.21
CA GLN A 296 43.62 -57.67 -5.45
C GLN A 296 44.88 -57.62 -6.33
N ARG A 297 45.38 -56.42 -6.65
CA ARG A 297 46.62 -56.18 -7.43
C ARG A 297 47.77 -55.79 -6.51
N LYS A 298 48.91 -56.46 -6.62
CA LYS A 298 50.12 -56.16 -5.82
C LYS A 298 50.64 -54.74 -6.13
N SER A 299 50.81 -53.92 -5.10
CA SER A 299 51.32 -52.54 -5.22
C SER A 299 52.73 -52.49 -5.83
N ARG A 300 52.99 -51.50 -6.70
CA ARG A 300 54.34 -51.14 -7.17
C ARG A 300 54.99 -50.02 -6.33
N THR A 301 54.21 -49.30 -5.53
CA THR A 301 54.65 -48.18 -4.69
C THR A 301 55.04 -48.68 -3.29
N LEU A 302 55.79 -47.89 -2.50
CA LEU A 302 56.41 -48.29 -1.22
C LEU A 302 55.49 -48.97 -0.18
N MET A 303 54.16 -48.83 -0.26
CA MET A 303 53.22 -49.63 0.52
C MET A 303 53.29 -51.11 0.09
N LYS A 304 53.86 -51.94 0.97
CA LYS A 304 53.91 -53.41 0.81
C LYS A 304 52.52 -54.02 1.03
N GLY A 305 51.73 -54.12 -0.03
CA GLY A 305 50.39 -54.69 0.03
C GLY A 305 49.84 -55.14 -1.32
N TYR A 306 48.70 -55.80 -1.27
CA TYR A 306 47.79 -55.92 -2.40
C TYR A 306 46.70 -54.86 -2.23
N ASN A 307 46.46 -54.08 -3.27
CA ASN A 307 45.41 -53.07 -3.32
C ASN A 307 44.24 -53.64 -4.12
N GLU A 308 43.03 -53.41 -3.64
CA GLU A 308 41.80 -53.79 -4.34
C GLU A 308 41.52 -52.84 -5.51
N GLY A 309 40.81 -53.33 -6.54
CA GLY A 309 40.34 -52.56 -7.69
C GLY A 309 39.44 -53.41 -8.57
N TYR A 310 38.69 -52.77 -9.46
CA TYR A 310 37.77 -53.46 -10.37
C TYR A 310 38.45 -53.74 -11.71
N TYR A 311 38.30 -54.94 -12.26
CA TYR A 311 38.98 -55.32 -13.50
C TYR A 311 38.00 -55.97 -14.48
N VAL A 312 38.23 -55.77 -15.78
CA VAL A 312 37.36 -56.22 -16.86
C VAL A 312 38.18 -56.77 -18.03
N VAL A 313 37.88 -57.99 -18.48
CA VAL A 313 38.37 -58.52 -19.76
C VAL A 313 37.30 -58.31 -20.83
N THR A 314 37.65 -57.62 -21.91
CA THR A 314 36.73 -57.29 -23.01
C THR A 314 36.90 -58.24 -24.21
N PRO A 315 35.85 -58.48 -25.01
CA PRO A 315 35.93 -59.20 -26.29
C PRO A 315 36.87 -58.56 -27.34
N ALA A 316 37.34 -57.34 -27.10
CA ALA A 316 38.36 -56.68 -27.92
C ALA A 316 39.79 -57.12 -27.57
N GLY A 317 39.98 -57.98 -26.57
CA GLY A 317 41.30 -58.47 -26.13
C GLY A 317 42.01 -57.53 -25.17
N PHE A 318 41.30 -56.63 -24.48
CA PHE A 318 41.88 -55.79 -23.44
C PHE A 318 41.48 -56.26 -22.04
N LEU A 319 42.46 -56.28 -21.13
CA LEU A 319 42.23 -56.23 -19.69
C LEU A 319 42.33 -54.77 -19.23
N HIS A 320 41.22 -54.20 -18.79
CA HIS A 320 41.19 -52.90 -18.12
C HIS A 320 41.16 -53.09 -16.61
N GLY A 321 41.75 -52.13 -15.88
CA GLY A 321 41.65 -52.02 -14.43
C GLY A 321 41.25 -50.61 -14.04
N PHE A 322 40.22 -50.52 -13.21
CA PHE A 322 39.60 -49.32 -12.69
C PHE A 322 39.71 -49.30 -11.15
N LYS A 323 39.54 -48.12 -10.57
CA LYS A 323 39.55 -47.91 -9.11
C LYS A 323 38.32 -48.52 -8.43
N ASP A 324 37.16 -48.40 -9.07
CA ASP A 324 35.84 -48.83 -8.61
C ASP A 324 34.95 -49.17 -9.84
N ASN A 325 33.63 -49.36 -9.63
CA ASN A 325 32.66 -49.75 -10.65
C ASN A 325 31.41 -48.85 -10.55
N ASP A 326 31.62 -47.53 -10.64
CA ASP A 326 30.60 -46.50 -10.44
C ASP A 326 30.52 -45.52 -11.62
N ASP A 327 29.99 -46.03 -12.74
CA ASP A 327 29.71 -45.29 -13.97
C ASP A 327 28.69 -44.13 -13.80
N PHE A 328 28.04 -44.01 -12.63
CA PHE A 328 27.03 -42.99 -12.37
C PHE A 328 27.62 -41.73 -11.72
N HIS A 329 28.61 -41.89 -10.84
CA HIS A 329 29.27 -40.77 -10.16
C HIS A 329 30.62 -40.37 -10.79
N HIS A 330 31.25 -41.25 -11.58
CA HIS A 330 32.54 -41.00 -12.21
C HIS A 330 32.55 -41.44 -13.68
N ASP A 331 33.33 -40.75 -14.51
CA ASP A 331 33.63 -41.20 -15.88
C ASP A 331 34.62 -42.39 -15.82
N PRO A 332 34.28 -43.58 -16.37
CA PRO A 332 35.07 -44.79 -16.17
C PRO A 332 36.39 -44.77 -16.96
N GLN A 333 37.41 -44.18 -16.33
CA GLN A 333 38.77 -44.10 -16.86
C GLN A 333 39.65 -45.23 -16.28
N PRO A 334 40.26 -46.10 -17.12
CA PRO A 334 41.04 -47.23 -16.63
C PRO A 334 42.45 -46.79 -16.17
N ASP A 335 42.76 -46.96 -14.89
CA ASP A 335 44.11 -46.81 -14.31
C ASP A 335 45.17 -47.57 -15.12
N ILE A 336 44.82 -48.76 -15.59
CA ILE A 336 45.69 -49.67 -16.33
C ILE A 336 44.94 -50.33 -17.47
N SER A 337 45.60 -50.51 -18.61
CA SER A 337 45.05 -51.26 -19.74
C SER A 337 46.13 -52.12 -20.36
N LEU A 338 45.89 -53.43 -20.49
CA LEU A 338 46.79 -54.37 -21.14
C LEU A 338 46.10 -54.97 -22.37
N TYR A 339 46.78 -54.99 -23.52
CA TYR A 339 46.32 -55.76 -24.67
C TYR A 339 46.78 -57.22 -24.52
N LEU A 340 45.84 -58.12 -24.24
CA LEU A 340 46.12 -59.50 -23.83
C LEU A 340 46.88 -60.34 -24.87
N PRO A 341 46.67 -60.21 -26.20
CA PRO A 341 47.48 -60.91 -27.20
C PRO A 341 48.98 -60.55 -27.16
N ASP A 342 49.34 -59.36 -26.66
CA ASP A 342 50.74 -58.93 -26.47
C ASP A 342 51.29 -59.29 -25.07
N CYS A 343 50.50 -59.97 -24.22
CA CYS A 343 50.85 -60.28 -22.84
C CYS A 343 51.27 -61.73 -22.63
N THR A 344 52.19 -61.96 -21.70
CA THR A 344 52.48 -63.30 -21.17
C THR A 344 51.73 -63.50 -19.86
N ILE A 345 50.84 -64.49 -19.80
CA ILE A 345 50.18 -64.93 -18.57
C ILE A 345 51.13 -65.88 -17.83
N GLY A 346 51.40 -65.62 -16.56
CA GLY A 346 52.11 -66.52 -15.65
C GLY A 346 51.17 -67.53 -14.99
N ASN A 347 51.73 -68.60 -14.43
CA ASN A 347 50.94 -69.68 -13.83
C ASN A 347 49.93 -69.18 -12.78
N PHE A 348 48.74 -69.78 -12.79
CA PHE A 348 47.74 -69.65 -11.74
C PHE A 348 48.15 -70.56 -10.56
N ASP A 349 48.39 -69.98 -9.39
CA ASP A 349 48.86 -70.63 -8.16
C ASP A 349 47.94 -70.30 -6.99
N ASP A 350 47.22 -71.30 -6.49
CA ASP A 350 46.17 -71.17 -5.47
C ASP A 350 45.10 -70.12 -5.85
N LEU A 351 45.18 -68.89 -5.34
CA LEU A 351 44.30 -67.76 -5.66
C LEU A 351 45.05 -66.62 -6.37
N LYS A 352 46.25 -66.84 -6.91
CA LYS A 352 47.12 -65.81 -7.48
C LYS A 352 47.49 -66.12 -8.93
N PHE A 353 47.76 -65.08 -9.71
CA PHE A 353 48.34 -65.20 -11.06
C PHE A 353 49.20 -63.97 -11.37
N SER A 354 49.96 -64.03 -12.47
CA SER A 354 50.59 -62.83 -13.01
C SER A 354 50.29 -62.60 -14.48
N ILE A 355 50.32 -61.35 -14.90
CA ILE A 355 50.29 -60.95 -16.31
C ILE A 355 51.46 -60.00 -16.52
N LYS A 356 52.32 -60.34 -17.48
CA LYS A 356 53.44 -59.51 -17.91
C LYS A 356 53.10 -58.89 -19.26
N GLY A 357 52.91 -57.57 -19.27
CA GLY A 357 52.41 -56.84 -20.43
C GLY A 357 52.87 -55.39 -20.47
N LYS A 358 52.63 -54.74 -21.60
CA LYS A 358 52.79 -53.30 -21.74
C LYS A 358 51.48 -52.60 -21.34
N ASP A 359 51.60 -51.60 -20.48
CA ASP A 359 50.47 -50.72 -20.15
C ASP A 359 50.20 -49.71 -21.28
N VAL A 360 48.93 -49.55 -21.61
CA VAL A 360 48.44 -48.67 -22.68
C VAL A 360 47.26 -47.79 -22.24
N SER A 361 46.99 -47.65 -20.93
CA SER A 361 45.97 -46.70 -20.42
C SER A 361 46.28 -45.24 -20.75
N SER A 362 47.56 -44.89 -20.89
CA SER A 362 48.06 -43.52 -21.12
C SER A 362 47.79 -43.02 -22.56
N GLY A 363 46.54 -42.61 -22.81
CA GLY A 363 46.05 -42.10 -24.09
C GLY A 363 46.73 -40.81 -24.58
N LYS A 364 47.87 -40.96 -25.29
CA LYS A 364 48.52 -39.96 -26.15
C LYS A 364 48.85 -38.59 -25.49
N VAL A 365 49.99 -38.53 -24.81
CA VAL A 365 51.17 -37.72 -25.25
C VAL A 365 52.35 -38.14 -24.35
N GLY A 366 53.42 -38.65 -24.96
CA GLY A 366 54.69 -38.92 -24.29
C GLY A 366 54.74 -40.13 -23.34
N ASN A 367 54.93 -41.34 -23.89
CA ASN A 367 55.60 -42.42 -23.13
C ASN A 367 56.18 -43.51 -24.06
N ALA A 368 57.39 -43.29 -24.57
CA ALA A 368 58.14 -44.29 -25.34
C ALA A 368 58.75 -45.41 -24.47
N PHE A 369 58.60 -45.33 -23.13
CA PHE A 369 59.35 -46.12 -22.14
C PHE A 369 58.48 -46.95 -21.18
N HIS A 370 57.21 -47.25 -21.52
CA HIS A 370 56.46 -48.30 -20.82
C HIS A 370 57.10 -49.68 -21.07
N MET A 371 58.06 -50.05 -20.23
CA MET A 371 58.65 -51.40 -20.20
C MET A 371 57.58 -52.43 -19.86
N SER A 372 57.63 -53.60 -20.53
CA SER A 372 56.79 -54.75 -20.20
C SER A 372 56.96 -55.10 -18.72
N SER A 373 55.88 -54.96 -17.97
CA SER A 373 55.87 -54.98 -16.50
C SER A 373 55.02 -56.14 -16.03
N GLU A 374 55.52 -56.90 -15.06
CA GLU A 374 54.75 -57.97 -14.44
C GLU A 374 53.82 -57.42 -13.35
N LEU A 375 52.54 -57.76 -13.45
CA LEU A 375 51.51 -57.50 -12.46
C LEU A 375 51.14 -58.81 -11.79
N HIS A 376 51.08 -58.83 -10.46
CA HIS A 376 50.57 -59.96 -9.72
C HIS A 376 49.16 -59.64 -9.21
N PHE A 377 48.22 -60.49 -9.56
CA PHE A 377 46.82 -60.41 -9.16
C PHE A 377 46.48 -61.54 -8.19
N LYS A 378 45.45 -61.32 -7.38
CA LYS A 378 44.89 -62.28 -6.46
C LYS A 378 43.36 -62.19 -6.52
N ALA A 379 42.72 -63.34 -6.68
CA ALA A 379 41.28 -63.51 -6.61
C ALA A 379 40.80 -63.69 -5.17
N HIS A 380 39.49 -63.53 -4.97
CA HIS A 380 38.81 -63.68 -3.69
C HIS A 380 38.25 -65.09 -3.46
N SER A 381 38.06 -65.89 -4.52
CA SER A 381 37.58 -67.28 -4.44
C SER A 381 38.19 -68.14 -5.53
N LYS A 382 38.11 -69.47 -5.38
CA LYS A 382 38.60 -70.41 -6.40
C LYS A 382 37.82 -70.28 -7.72
N ASN A 383 36.49 -70.22 -7.65
CA ASN A 383 35.64 -70.04 -8.82
C ASN A 383 36.03 -68.79 -9.62
N GLN A 384 36.34 -67.68 -8.93
CA GLN A 384 36.78 -66.45 -9.58
C GLN A 384 38.12 -66.65 -10.31
N ILE A 385 39.14 -67.29 -9.72
CA ILE A 385 40.39 -67.52 -10.45
C ILE A 385 40.22 -68.50 -11.62
N ASP A 386 39.32 -69.49 -11.52
CA ASP A 386 39.01 -70.42 -12.62
C ASP A 386 38.31 -69.69 -13.79
N GLU A 387 37.35 -68.79 -13.52
CA GLU A 387 36.69 -67.92 -14.51
C GLU A 387 37.69 -66.98 -15.19
N TRP A 388 38.53 -66.31 -14.40
CA TRP A 388 39.57 -65.41 -14.88
C TRP A 388 40.64 -66.15 -15.69
N ALA A 389 41.02 -67.37 -15.30
CA ALA A 389 41.94 -68.20 -16.07
C ALA A 389 41.37 -68.60 -17.43
N ALA A 390 40.09 -68.98 -17.49
CA ALA A 390 39.42 -69.32 -18.76
C ALA A 390 39.36 -68.10 -19.71
N ALA A 391 38.94 -66.93 -19.20
CA ALA A 391 38.83 -65.71 -20.00
C ALA A 391 40.20 -65.22 -20.51
N LEU A 392 41.22 -65.15 -19.63
CA LEU A 392 42.56 -64.67 -20.01
C LEU A 392 43.25 -65.63 -20.99
N THR A 393 43.19 -66.95 -20.74
CA THR A 393 43.85 -67.95 -21.60
C THR A 393 43.26 -67.99 -23.00
N SER A 394 41.99 -67.61 -23.18
CA SER A 394 41.35 -67.54 -24.51
C SER A 394 42.04 -66.59 -25.50
N PHE A 395 42.83 -65.63 -25.02
CA PHE A 395 43.62 -64.70 -25.84
C PHE A 395 45.08 -65.13 -26.06
N VAL A 396 45.59 -66.10 -25.29
CA VAL A 396 46.97 -66.61 -25.43
C VAL A 396 46.93 -67.93 -26.18
N GLY A 397 47.09 -67.84 -27.50
CA GLY A 397 47.15 -69.01 -28.38
C GLY A 397 48.34 -69.93 -28.04
N PRO A 398 48.28 -71.23 -28.42
CA PRO A 398 49.35 -72.20 -28.17
C PRO A 398 50.58 -71.91 -29.04
N SER A 399 51.42 -70.95 -28.62
CA SER A 399 52.54 -70.43 -29.41
C SER A 399 53.70 -69.94 -28.52
N SER A 400 54.09 -70.76 -27.53
CA SER A 400 55.26 -70.55 -26.66
C SER A 400 56.29 -71.71 -26.72
N ALA A 401 56.20 -72.56 -27.74
CA ALA A 401 57.26 -73.50 -28.12
C ALA A 401 57.96 -72.98 -29.39
N GLY A 402 59.27 -72.73 -29.33
CA GLY A 402 59.99 -71.97 -30.35
C GLY A 402 60.46 -72.79 -31.55
N VAL A 403 60.15 -72.32 -32.76
CA VAL A 403 60.86 -72.60 -34.02
C VAL A 403 61.00 -71.27 -34.79
N SER A 404 62.12 -71.08 -35.48
CA SER A 404 62.39 -69.91 -36.31
C SER A 404 61.83 -70.04 -37.72
N GLY A 405 61.15 -68.99 -38.19
CA GLY A 405 60.65 -68.87 -39.57
C GLY A 405 59.71 -67.68 -39.70
N GLY A 406 60.11 -66.66 -40.47
CA GLY A 406 59.33 -65.42 -40.61
C GLY A 406 58.67 -65.28 -41.98
N SER A 407 57.48 -64.67 -42.02
CA SER A 407 56.93 -63.92 -43.16
C SER A 407 55.67 -63.15 -42.73
N GLN A 408 55.48 -61.93 -43.26
CA GLN A 408 54.21 -61.19 -43.13
C GLN A 408 53.19 -61.70 -44.15
N PRO A 409 51.89 -61.51 -43.87
CA PRO A 409 50.96 -61.11 -44.92
C PRO A 409 50.46 -59.67 -44.75
N SER A 410 50.44 -58.96 -45.87
CA SER A 410 49.87 -57.63 -46.11
C SER A 410 48.41 -57.45 -45.66
N SER A 411 48.08 -56.25 -45.16
CA SER A 411 46.70 -55.75 -45.09
C SER A 411 46.10 -55.53 -46.50
N PRO A 412 44.80 -55.77 -46.73
CA PRO A 412 44.15 -55.43 -47.98
C PRO A 412 43.94 -53.91 -48.10
N THR A 413 44.35 -53.33 -49.24
CA THR A 413 43.99 -51.96 -49.60
C THR A 413 42.64 -51.96 -50.32
N VAL A 414 41.70 -51.14 -49.87
CA VAL A 414 40.46 -50.82 -50.62
C VAL A 414 40.51 -49.35 -51.03
N GLN A 415 40.21 -49.07 -52.30
CA GLN A 415 40.52 -47.80 -52.94
C GLN A 415 39.54 -46.68 -52.56
N ARG A 416 40.07 -45.47 -52.38
CA ARG A 416 39.30 -44.23 -52.32
C ARG A 416 39.18 -43.64 -53.73
N THR A 417 38.07 -43.87 -54.42
CA THR A 417 37.66 -43.04 -55.57
C THR A 417 36.86 -41.83 -55.09
N SER A 418 37.16 -40.66 -55.63
CA SER A 418 36.61 -39.37 -55.16
C SER A 418 35.39 -38.91 -55.95
N SER A 419 34.38 -38.39 -55.26
CA SER A 419 33.29 -37.61 -55.85
C SER A 419 32.96 -36.39 -54.99
N ILE A 420 32.92 -35.23 -55.66
CA ILE A 420 32.85 -33.88 -55.10
C ILE A 420 31.50 -33.59 -54.43
N ALA A 421 31.52 -32.82 -53.33
CA ALA A 421 30.43 -31.94 -52.93
C ALA A 421 31.00 -30.70 -52.22
N GLN A 422 30.49 -29.51 -52.54
CA GLN A 422 30.83 -28.24 -51.88
C GLN A 422 29.64 -27.72 -51.07
N SER A 423 29.94 -26.93 -50.04
CA SER A 423 29.16 -25.86 -49.39
C SER A 423 27.62 -25.80 -49.52
N PRO A 424 26.95 -25.47 -48.40
CA PRO A 424 25.91 -24.44 -48.39
C PRO A 424 26.40 -23.17 -47.67
N THR A 425 25.71 -22.04 -47.89
CA THR A 425 26.11 -20.71 -47.39
C THR A 425 24.94 -19.99 -46.70
N SER A 426 25.26 -19.30 -45.61
CA SER A 426 24.54 -18.26 -44.84
C SER A 426 23.05 -17.96 -45.04
N ALA A 427 22.32 -17.98 -43.92
CA ALA A 427 21.32 -16.97 -43.51
C ALA A 427 21.15 -17.09 -41.97
N GLU A 428 21.92 -16.37 -41.15
CA GLU A 428 21.60 -15.04 -40.58
C GLU A 428 20.30 -14.92 -39.78
N SER A 429 20.45 -14.66 -38.47
CA SER A 429 19.51 -13.95 -37.59
C SER A 429 20.32 -13.34 -36.42
N PRO A 430 19.89 -12.22 -35.81
CA PRO A 430 20.83 -11.22 -35.30
C PRO A 430 21.33 -11.40 -33.85
N VAL A 431 22.42 -10.68 -33.57
CA VAL A 431 23.18 -10.64 -32.32
C VAL A 431 22.49 -9.85 -31.20
N MET A 432 22.66 -10.29 -29.95
CA MET A 432 22.77 -9.37 -28.81
C MET A 432 23.99 -9.75 -27.96
N GLN A 433 24.74 -8.75 -27.47
CA GLN A 433 26.02 -8.94 -26.75
C GLN A 433 25.84 -8.99 -25.22
N PRO A 434 26.77 -9.64 -24.48
CA PRO A 434 26.65 -9.84 -23.03
C PRO A 434 27.19 -8.67 -22.20
N LEU A 435 26.77 -8.59 -20.93
CA LEU A 435 27.51 -7.91 -19.87
C LEU A 435 28.32 -8.94 -19.04
N PRO A 436 29.47 -8.55 -18.47
CA PRO A 436 30.40 -9.50 -17.83
C PRO A 436 30.07 -9.78 -16.37
N GLU A 437 30.28 -11.03 -15.96
CA GLU A 437 30.26 -11.49 -14.57
C GLU A 437 31.69 -11.54 -14.00
N ASN A 438 31.90 -11.05 -12.78
CA ASN A 438 33.23 -10.98 -12.14
C ASN A 438 33.45 -12.16 -11.19
N LYS A 439 34.68 -12.69 -11.19
CA LYS A 439 35.06 -13.88 -10.40
C LYS A 439 35.10 -13.62 -8.88
N PRO A 440 34.86 -14.67 -8.06
CA PRO A 440 35.13 -14.64 -6.63
C PRO A 440 36.64 -14.66 -6.32
N VAL A 441 36.99 -14.43 -5.05
CA VAL A 441 38.36 -14.54 -4.50
C VAL A 441 38.32 -15.37 -3.21
N ASP A 442 39.34 -16.21 -3.01
CA ASP A 442 39.39 -17.25 -1.98
C ASP A 442 39.49 -16.78 -0.51
N ALA A 443 39.19 -17.70 0.41
CA ALA A 443 39.23 -17.50 1.85
C ALA A 443 40.25 -18.42 2.56
N LYS A 444 40.89 -17.90 3.63
CA LYS A 444 41.60 -18.60 4.74
C LYS A 444 41.90 -17.57 5.85
N THR A 445 41.92 -17.83 7.15
CA THR A 445 41.60 -19.03 7.98
C THR A 445 41.43 -18.58 9.45
N ASP A 446 40.45 -19.15 10.18
CA ASP A 446 40.52 -19.83 11.51
C ASP A 446 41.43 -19.35 12.68
N PRO A 447 41.21 -19.78 13.96
CA PRO A 447 40.12 -20.61 14.54
C PRO A 447 39.57 -20.13 15.94
N VAL A 448 38.78 -21.01 16.59
CA VAL A 448 38.63 -21.26 18.06
C VAL A 448 37.32 -20.81 18.78
N ALA A 449 36.32 -21.70 18.70
CA ALA A 449 35.59 -22.39 19.81
C ALA A 449 34.63 -21.67 20.81
N ALA A 450 33.37 -22.18 20.81
CA ALA A 450 32.53 -22.63 21.95
C ALA A 450 32.15 -21.64 23.09
N SER A 451 30.90 -21.56 23.58
CA SER A 451 29.98 -22.65 23.96
C SER A 451 28.62 -22.11 24.49
N ALA A 452 27.62 -23.00 24.60
CA ALA A 452 26.49 -23.00 25.54
C ALA A 452 25.44 -21.87 25.61
N ALA A 453 24.18 -22.31 25.67
CA ALA A 453 23.00 -21.67 26.27
C ALA A 453 22.18 -22.80 26.95
N PRO A 454 21.03 -22.58 27.63
CA PRO A 454 20.43 -21.33 28.12
C PRO A 454 20.05 -21.36 29.63
N THR A 455 19.66 -20.21 30.21
CA THR A 455 18.82 -20.15 31.43
C THR A 455 18.06 -18.81 31.55
N ALA A 456 16.88 -18.84 32.18
CA ALA A 456 16.14 -17.65 32.62
C ALA A 456 16.46 -17.32 34.10
N PRO A 457 16.12 -16.11 34.59
CA PRO A 457 15.07 -16.10 35.63
C PRO A 457 14.13 -14.86 35.67
N THR A 458 12.91 -15.13 36.15
CA THR A 458 12.08 -14.41 37.15
C THR A 458 12.15 -12.87 37.32
N ALA A 459 10.95 -12.27 37.44
CA ALA A 459 10.73 -10.85 37.77
C ALA A 459 10.76 -10.51 39.28
N PRO A 460 10.72 -9.22 39.65
CA PRO A 460 10.01 -8.76 40.84
C PRO A 460 8.83 -7.83 40.50
N ALA A 461 7.93 -7.62 41.47
CA ALA A 461 6.74 -6.77 41.33
C ALA A 461 6.75 -5.57 42.29
N THR A 462 6.01 -4.52 41.94
CA THR A 462 5.55 -3.47 42.88
C THR A 462 4.13 -3.05 42.50
N SER A 463 3.38 -2.58 43.49
CA SER A 463 1.94 -2.31 43.42
C SER A 463 1.61 -0.85 43.74
N THR A 464 0.45 -0.38 43.28
CA THR A 464 -0.27 0.76 43.92
C THR A 464 -1.74 0.73 43.53
N GLU A 465 -2.61 0.99 44.50
CA GLU A 465 -4.07 1.16 44.33
C GLU A 465 -4.41 2.67 44.30
N PRO A 466 -5.66 3.08 44.01
CA PRO A 466 -6.58 3.29 45.14
C PRO A 466 -8.06 2.97 44.89
N THR A 467 -8.78 2.69 45.98
CA THR A 467 -10.21 2.39 46.07
C THR A 467 -11.10 3.64 46.10
N ALA A 468 -12.36 3.52 45.64
CA ALA A 468 -13.49 4.38 46.06
C ALA A 468 -14.85 3.68 45.84
N VAL A 469 -15.83 3.93 46.71
CA VAL A 469 -17.16 3.29 46.70
C VAL A 469 -18.25 4.29 47.09
N SER A 470 -19.36 4.37 46.33
CA SER A 470 -20.78 4.61 46.77
C SER A 470 -21.70 5.00 45.60
N GLY A 471 -22.98 4.59 45.64
CA GLY A 471 -24.09 5.14 44.82
C GLY A 471 -25.06 5.95 45.70
N PRO A 472 -26.40 5.94 45.50
CA PRO A 472 -27.20 5.54 44.31
C PRO A 472 -28.36 6.55 43.97
N ALA A 473 -29.06 6.43 42.81
CA ALA A 473 -30.45 6.94 42.62
C ALA A 473 -31.10 6.62 41.24
N GLY A 474 -32.42 6.33 41.23
CA GLY A 474 -33.41 7.03 40.37
C GLY A 474 -33.90 6.42 39.02
N ASN A 475 -35.14 5.89 39.02
CA ASN A 475 -36.18 5.84 37.94
C ASN A 475 -35.85 5.14 36.58
N GLN A 476 -36.72 4.26 36.03
CA GLN A 476 -38.03 4.50 35.35
C GLN A 476 -37.91 5.40 34.10
N GLU A 477 -38.46 5.10 32.92
CA GLU A 477 -39.43 4.07 32.46
C GLU A 477 -39.19 3.79 30.93
N ALA A 478 -39.88 2.96 30.10
CA ALA A 478 -41.13 2.14 30.17
C ALA A 478 -41.12 0.99 29.12
N GLY A 479 -42.17 0.16 29.09
CA GLY A 479 -42.49 -0.82 28.01
C GLY A 479 -42.26 -2.29 28.37
N VAL A 480 -43.02 -3.29 27.87
CA VAL A 480 -44.12 -3.31 26.88
C VAL A 480 -45.16 -4.37 27.27
N VAL A 481 -46.46 -4.06 27.16
CA VAL A 481 -47.57 -5.04 27.15
C VAL A 481 -48.64 -4.57 26.13
N ALA A 482 -49.28 -5.50 25.43
CA ALA A 482 -50.34 -5.23 24.44
C ALA A 482 -51.74 -5.60 24.99
N VAL A 483 -52.81 -5.28 24.25
CA VAL A 483 -53.95 -6.17 23.88
C VAL A 483 -55.16 -5.36 23.34
N ALA A 484 -55.86 -5.95 22.36
CA ALA A 484 -57.23 -5.67 21.86
C ALA A 484 -57.61 -4.23 21.44
N GLY A 485 -58.07 -4.09 20.19
CA GLY A 485 -58.76 -2.88 19.72
C GLY A 485 -60.28 -2.98 19.82
N THR A 486 -61.00 -2.01 19.26
CA THR A 486 -62.41 -2.19 18.88
C THR A 486 -62.83 -1.29 17.71
N GLU A 487 -63.64 -1.89 16.86
CA GLU A 487 -64.46 -1.34 15.77
C GLU A 487 -65.22 -0.04 16.14
N LYS A 488 -65.19 1.01 15.29
CA LYS A 488 -66.37 1.43 14.47
C LYS A 488 -66.16 2.65 13.56
N ALA A 489 -67.06 2.73 12.58
CA ALA A 489 -67.07 3.66 11.45
C ALA A 489 -67.42 5.12 11.77
N ALA A 490 -66.87 6.01 10.95
CA ALA A 490 -67.62 7.06 10.23
C ALA A 490 -66.93 7.31 8.87
#